data_AF-H8KPS3-F1
#
_entry.id   AF-H8KPS3-F1
#
_cell.length_a   1.000
_cell.length_b   1.000
_cell.length_c   1.000
_cell.angle_alpha   90.00
_cell.angle_beta   90.00
_cell.angle_gamma   90.00
#
_symmetry.space_group_name_H-M   'P 1'
#
loop_
_entity.id
_entity.type
_entity.pdbx_description
1 polymer ?
#
loop_
_entity_poly.entity_id
_entity_poly.type
_entity_poly.pdbx_seq_one_letter_code
_entity_poly.pdbx_strand_id
1 'polypeptide(L)'
;MNNGFKLISALLRGKWLIDEAWANSHLLLVDALLEGKPVLLDDRYAGGVDEAPKTVLINVAGRTVVKTRSYTNFNDVPEGSISMISIAGPITKYGNCSLGSVDYADMINRANASPNISSILLKIDSPGGQVDGTATLADAIKNASKPVIAVIDDGMMASAAMWIGSAADEIYAMQKTDTAGSIGVYTTLADFTKSYEARGIVLHEIYSDRSPDKNKDHRDALKGKYEAVKDDLNFIADQFISVIKENRSGKLNLKHDNPFTGKMYVAEEAIKVGLIDGISTIEAVVDRLDELKNKQISNSNENMSGFKKISALKNIKAEQVLEEQLQEANAELQEEGINAVLISATAYEEYSKAGKESDDKTKDLTEKLAAANVRIKELENKPAEPVGGTPKDSKSEITTPETKDDFVTEYDLEIQALKGK
;
A
#
# COMPACT_ATOMS: atom_id res chain seq x y z
N MET A 1 13.27 -21.74 -3.52
CA MET A 1 14.32 -21.38 -4.49
C MET A 1 13.92 -20.29 -5.50
N ASN A 2 12.64 -19.97 -5.74
CA ASN A 2 12.23 -18.99 -6.77
C ASN A 2 12.38 -17.50 -6.38
N ASN A 3 12.58 -17.20 -5.09
CA ASN A 3 12.55 -15.84 -4.57
C ASN A 3 13.89 -15.09 -4.76
N GLY A 4 15.04 -15.76 -4.63
CA GLY A 4 16.35 -15.11 -4.76
C GLY A 4 16.60 -14.49 -6.14
N PHE A 5 16.10 -15.14 -7.21
CA PHE A 5 16.32 -14.67 -8.58
C PHE A 5 15.60 -13.34 -8.87
N LYS A 6 14.39 -13.14 -8.33
CA LYS A 6 13.63 -11.89 -8.51
C LYS A 6 14.33 -10.71 -7.85
N LEU A 7 14.88 -10.90 -6.64
CA LEU A 7 15.62 -9.88 -5.92
C LEU A 7 16.91 -9.50 -6.64
N ILE A 8 17.74 -10.47 -7.02
CA ILE A 8 18.99 -10.22 -7.77
C ILE A 8 18.68 -9.54 -9.10
N SER A 9 17.64 -9.99 -9.80
CA SER A 9 17.16 -9.34 -11.02
C SER A 9 16.78 -7.88 -10.81
N ALA A 10 16.05 -7.58 -9.73
CA ALA A 10 15.66 -6.20 -9.41
C ALA A 10 16.91 -5.35 -9.15
N LEU A 11 17.81 -5.83 -8.27
CA LEU A 11 19.08 -5.17 -7.91
C LEU A 11 19.93 -4.82 -9.14
N LEU A 12 20.07 -5.76 -10.08
CA LEU A 12 20.96 -5.60 -11.23
C LEU A 12 20.36 -4.80 -12.40
N ARG A 13 19.03 -4.66 -12.47
CA ARG A 13 18.35 -4.08 -13.64
C ARG A 13 17.54 -2.82 -13.34
N GLY A 14 17.22 -2.59 -12.07
CA GLY A 14 16.42 -1.44 -11.65
C GLY A 14 17.19 -0.13 -11.69
N LYS A 15 16.45 0.97 -11.81
CA LYS A 15 16.92 2.30 -11.45
C LYS A 15 16.68 2.49 -9.96
N TRP A 16 17.63 3.13 -9.29
CA TRP A 16 17.65 3.17 -7.84
C TRP A 16 17.59 4.60 -7.31
N LEU A 17 16.78 4.72 -6.27
CA LEU A 17 16.60 5.81 -5.34
C LEU A 17 17.03 5.27 -3.96
N ILE A 18 18.27 4.80 -3.84
CA ILE A 18 18.81 4.26 -2.58
C ILE A 18 20.00 5.10 -2.12
N ASP A 19 20.15 5.29 -0.82
CA ASP A 19 21.34 5.90 -0.25
C ASP A 19 22.60 5.09 -0.62
N GLU A 20 23.63 5.79 -1.13
CA GLU A 20 24.86 5.17 -1.62
C GLU A 20 25.65 4.46 -0.52
N ALA A 21 25.68 5.03 0.70
CA ALA A 21 26.40 4.41 1.81
C ALA A 21 25.75 3.08 2.21
N TRP A 22 24.42 3.00 2.14
CA TRP A 22 23.70 1.75 2.37
C TRP A 22 23.82 0.77 1.16
N ALA A 23 23.92 1.25 -0.07
CA ALA A 23 24.29 0.36 -1.18
C ALA A 23 25.69 -0.26 -0.94
N ASN A 24 26.64 0.55 -0.49
CA ASN A 24 28.03 0.16 -0.33
C ASN A 24 28.27 -0.79 0.87
N SER A 25 27.58 -0.63 2.00
CA SER A 25 27.82 -1.54 3.14
C SER A 25 27.31 -2.97 2.92
N HIS A 26 26.48 -3.20 1.88
CA HIS A 26 26.10 -4.53 1.44
C HIS A 26 27.08 -5.19 0.46
N LEU A 27 28.13 -4.50 0.01
CA LEU A 27 29.06 -5.06 -0.99
C LEU A 27 29.71 -6.37 -0.52
N LEU A 28 29.99 -6.51 0.77
CA LEU A 28 30.51 -7.76 1.35
C LEU A 28 29.50 -8.91 1.28
N LEU A 29 28.20 -8.59 1.39
CA LEU A 29 27.12 -9.56 1.24
C LEU A 29 27.02 -10.05 -0.21
N VAL A 30 27.12 -9.10 -1.15
CA VAL A 30 27.11 -9.37 -2.58
C VAL A 30 28.32 -10.21 -2.97
N ASP A 31 29.51 -9.86 -2.47
CA ASP A 31 30.75 -10.61 -2.67
C ASP A 31 30.61 -12.05 -2.15
N ALA A 32 30.10 -12.22 -0.93
CA ALA A 32 29.82 -13.54 -0.37
C ALA A 32 28.84 -14.36 -1.23
N LEU A 33 27.76 -13.75 -1.72
CA LEU A 33 26.81 -14.41 -2.63
C LEU A 33 27.47 -14.82 -3.95
N LEU A 34 28.30 -13.96 -4.53
CA LEU A 34 29.00 -14.22 -5.79
C LEU A 34 30.04 -15.34 -5.66
N GLU A 35 30.69 -15.43 -4.50
CA GLU A 35 31.64 -16.49 -4.18
C GLU A 35 30.96 -17.79 -3.71
N GLY A 36 29.62 -17.82 -3.66
CA GLY A 36 28.85 -18.96 -3.18
C GLY A 36 29.03 -19.23 -1.68
N LYS A 37 29.48 -18.23 -0.92
CA LYS A 37 29.60 -18.30 0.54
C LYS A 37 28.20 -18.21 1.17
N PRO A 38 27.93 -18.98 2.23
CA PRO A 38 26.66 -18.90 2.93
C PRO A 38 26.49 -17.51 3.55
N VAL A 39 25.37 -16.87 3.22
CA VAL A 39 24.96 -15.59 3.78
C VAL A 39 23.83 -15.83 4.77
N LEU A 40 24.03 -15.41 6.02
CA LEU A 40 22.97 -15.34 7.01
C LEU A 40 22.18 -14.05 6.74
N LEU A 41 21.04 -14.17 6.08
CA LEU A 41 20.06 -13.09 6.03
C LEU A 41 19.38 -13.04 7.40
N ASP A 42 19.38 -11.86 8.02
CA ASP A 42 18.75 -11.63 9.31
C ASP A 42 17.22 -11.86 9.21
N ASP A 43 16.68 -12.69 10.10
CA ASP A 43 15.25 -13.00 10.20
C ASP A 43 14.39 -11.75 10.45
N ARG A 44 14.99 -10.61 10.83
CA ARG A 44 14.31 -9.31 10.90
C ARG A 44 13.64 -8.87 9.59
N TYR A 45 14.07 -9.42 8.44
CA TYR A 45 13.45 -9.15 7.14
C TYR A 45 12.57 -10.30 6.62
N ALA A 46 12.47 -11.42 7.34
CA ALA A 46 11.74 -12.63 6.93
C ALA A 46 10.24 -12.59 7.28
N GLY A 47 9.61 -11.41 7.15
CA GLY A 47 8.18 -11.25 7.36
C GLY A 47 7.39 -11.86 6.20
N GLY A 48 6.77 -13.01 6.43
CA GLY A 48 5.86 -13.67 5.47
C GLY A 48 4.77 -12.74 4.90
N VAL A 49 4.32 -13.11 3.70
CA VAL A 49 3.40 -12.38 2.79
C VAL A 49 1.91 -12.37 3.20
N ASP A 50 1.62 -12.67 4.47
CA ASP A 50 0.29 -12.72 5.10
C ASP A 50 0.48 -12.19 6.54
N GLU A 51 -0.27 -11.31 7.18
CA GLU A 51 -1.62 -10.75 7.04
C GLU A 51 -1.68 -9.50 7.95
N ALA A 52 -2.22 -8.38 7.47
CA ALA A 52 -2.76 -7.24 8.25
C ALA A 52 -1.84 -6.62 9.36
N PRO A 53 -2.30 -5.60 10.14
CA PRO A 53 -1.37 -4.83 10.95
C PRO A 53 -0.84 -5.67 12.12
N LYS A 54 0.47 -5.91 12.12
CA LYS A 54 1.17 -6.52 13.27
C LYS A 54 1.17 -5.58 14.48
N THR A 55 0.89 -4.29 14.31
CA THR A 55 0.80 -3.32 15.40
C THR A 55 -0.29 -2.30 15.13
N VAL A 56 -1.32 -2.32 15.96
CA VAL A 56 -2.34 -1.29 16.06
C VAL A 56 -2.11 -0.49 17.32
N LEU A 57 -2.21 0.84 17.25
CA LEU A 57 -2.19 1.71 18.42
C LEU A 57 -3.63 2.08 18.78
N ILE A 58 -3.99 1.96 20.06
CA ILE A 58 -5.32 2.29 20.55
C ILE A 58 -5.18 3.45 21.52
N ASN A 59 -5.76 4.61 21.21
CA ASN A 59 -5.95 5.67 22.19
C ASN A 59 -7.15 5.30 23.08
N VAL A 60 -6.91 5.07 24.37
CA VAL A 60 -7.98 4.77 25.34
C VAL A 60 -8.21 5.98 26.22
N ALA A 61 -9.32 6.68 25.98
CA ALA A 61 -9.94 7.64 26.90
C ALA A 61 -8.98 8.71 27.46
N GLY A 62 -8.23 9.41 26.59
CA GLY A 62 -7.39 10.54 26.98
C GLY A 62 -6.11 10.17 27.73
N ARG A 63 -5.70 8.90 27.66
CA ARG A 63 -4.35 8.45 28.01
C ARG A 63 -3.78 7.66 26.84
N THR A 64 -2.67 8.13 26.30
CA THR A 64 -1.93 7.49 25.21
C THR A 64 -1.31 6.20 25.74
N VAL A 65 -2.06 5.10 25.67
CA VAL A 65 -1.54 3.77 25.98
C VAL A 65 -1.22 3.08 24.65
N VAL A 66 0.04 3.17 24.24
CA VAL A 66 0.57 2.41 23.10
C VAL A 66 0.55 0.92 23.45
N LYS A 67 -0.56 0.24 23.19
CA LYS A 67 -0.64 -1.23 23.24
C LYS A 67 -0.52 -1.79 21.85
N THR A 68 0.65 -2.32 21.53
CA THR A 68 0.85 -3.14 20.33
C THR A 68 0.07 -4.44 20.46
N ARG A 69 -0.97 -4.61 19.64
CA ARG A 69 -1.63 -5.90 19.39
C ARG A 69 -1.61 -6.20 17.90
N SER A 70 -1.42 -7.47 17.57
CA SER A 70 -1.49 -7.96 16.19
C SER A 70 -2.90 -8.43 15.88
N TYR A 71 -3.43 -8.00 14.74
CA TYR A 71 -4.72 -8.42 14.21
C TYR A 71 -4.53 -8.93 12.77
N THR A 72 -5.34 -9.90 12.35
CA THR A 72 -5.30 -10.48 11.00
C THR A 72 -6.20 -9.75 10.00
N ASN A 73 -7.05 -8.83 10.47
CA ASN A 73 -7.87 -7.96 9.62
C ASN A 73 -8.02 -6.57 10.25
N PHE A 74 -7.99 -5.52 9.42
CA PHE A 74 -8.26 -4.14 9.85
C PHE A 74 -9.69 -3.90 10.35
N ASN A 75 -10.64 -4.78 10.02
CA ASN A 75 -12.02 -4.68 10.51
C ASN A 75 -12.21 -5.33 11.89
N ASP A 76 -11.25 -6.11 12.37
CA ASP A 76 -11.33 -6.77 13.69
C ASP A 76 -10.71 -5.93 14.82
N VAL A 77 -10.08 -4.80 14.45
CA VAL A 77 -9.47 -3.87 15.41
C VAL A 77 -10.56 -3.06 16.11
N PRO A 78 -10.35 -2.60 17.36
CA PRO A 78 -11.30 -1.70 18.03
C PRO A 78 -11.54 -0.42 17.24
N GLU A 79 -12.76 0.10 17.27
CA GLU A 79 -13.10 1.37 16.63
C GLU A 79 -12.20 2.52 17.16
N GLY A 80 -11.76 3.38 16.25
CA GLY A 80 -10.89 4.51 16.58
C GLY A 80 -9.39 4.17 16.57
N SER A 81 -9.03 2.94 16.23
CA SER A 81 -7.64 2.48 16.19
C SER A 81 -6.78 3.20 15.15
N ILE A 82 -5.50 3.37 15.44
CA ILE A 82 -4.51 3.91 14.51
C ILE A 82 -3.74 2.74 13.88
N SER A 83 -3.69 2.70 12.55
CA SER A 83 -2.92 1.71 11.81
C SER A 83 -1.45 2.13 11.74
N MET A 84 -0.56 1.37 12.39
CA MET A 84 0.87 1.63 12.33
C MET A 84 1.55 0.71 11.31
N ILE A 85 2.16 1.31 10.29
CA ILE A 85 2.80 0.61 9.17
C ILE A 85 4.29 0.89 9.19
N SER A 86 5.10 -0.16 9.39
CA SER A 86 6.56 -0.06 9.38
C SER A 86 7.14 -0.32 7.98
N ILE A 87 7.85 0.67 7.45
CA ILE A 87 8.61 0.59 6.19
C ILE A 87 10.09 0.63 6.57
N ALA A 88 10.71 -0.55 6.62
CA ALA A 88 12.08 -0.73 7.11
C ALA A 88 12.98 -1.39 6.06
N GLY A 89 14.20 -0.87 5.91
CA GLY A 89 15.18 -1.36 4.95
C GLY A 89 14.90 -0.95 3.49
N PRO A 90 15.61 -1.56 2.52
CA PRO A 90 15.46 -1.22 1.11
C PRO A 90 14.06 -1.49 0.56
N ILE A 91 13.52 -0.55 -0.20
CA ILE A 91 12.16 -0.61 -0.77
C ILE A 91 12.22 -1.15 -2.20
N THR A 92 11.66 -2.34 -2.45
CA THR A 92 11.53 -2.90 -3.80
C THR A 92 10.09 -2.77 -4.30
N LYS A 93 9.88 -2.90 -5.63
CA LYS A 93 8.50 -2.91 -6.17
C LYS A 93 7.66 -4.03 -5.55
N TYR A 94 8.16 -5.25 -5.71
CA TYR A 94 7.52 -6.46 -5.23
C TYR A 94 8.21 -6.94 -3.96
N GLY A 95 7.41 -7.35 -2.98
CA GLY A 95 7.89 -8.11 -1.84
C GLY A 95 8.44 -9.46 -2.29
N ASN A 96 9.44 -9.93 -1.57
CA ASN A 96 10.03 -11.24 -1.83
C ASN A 96 10.10 -12.04 -0.53
N CYS A 97 11.10 -11.74 0.32
CA CYS A 97 11.14 -12.21 1.71
C CYS A 97 10.56 -11.18 2.69
N SER A 98 10.34 -9.95 2.21
CA SER A 98 9.73 -8.80 2.90
C SER A 98 8.59 -8.22 2.05
N LEU A 99 7.87 -7.23 2.58
CA LEU A 99 6.89 -6.45 1.82
C LEU A 99 7.58 -5.49 0.84
N GLY A 100 7.01 -5.34 -0.36
CA GLY A 100 7.39 -4.33 -1.35
C GLY A 100 6.41 -3.16 -1.37
N SER A 101 6.73 -2.14 -2.17
CA SER A 101 5.91 -0.92 -2.30
C SER A 101 4.47 -1.20 -2.73
N VAL A 102 4.23 -2.19 -3.60
CA VAL A 102 2.85 -2.57 -3.98
C VAL A 102 2.07 -3.22 -2.84
N ASP A 103 2.76 -3.98 -1.98
CA ASP A 103 2.16 -4.64 -0.82
C ASP A 103 1.83 -3.59 0.27
N TYR A 104 2.73 -2.62 0.47
CA TYR A 104 2.46 -1.48 1.33
C TYR A 104 1.30 -0.62 0.81
N ALA A 105 1.19 -0.41 -0.50
CA ALA A 105 0.10 0.37 -1.09
C ALA A 105 -1.25 -0.31 -0.85
N ASP A 106 -1.33 -1.63 -1.03
CA ASP A 106 -2.52 -2.43 -0.68
C ASP A 106 -2.85 -2.29 0.80
N MET A 107 -1.86 -2.43 1.68
CA MET A 107 -2.06 -2.30 3.13
C MET A 107 -2.59 -0.91 3.54
N ILE A 108 -2.10 0.16 2.93
CA ILE A 108 -2.58 1.53 3.16
C ILE A 108 -4.01 1.69 2.66
N ASN A 109 -4.34 1.18 1.48
CA ASN A 109 -5.71 1.22 0.95
C ASN A 109 -6.69 0.45 1.85
N ARG A 110 -6.29 -0.72 2.36
CA ARG A 110 -7.10 -1.51 3.30
C ARG A 110 -7.29 -0.82 4.65
N ALA A 111 -6.23 -0.21 5.19
CA ALA A 111 -6.33 0.60 6.41
C ALA A 111 -7.24 1.83 6.19
N ASN A 112 -7.13 2.48 5.03
CA ASN A 112 -7.97 3.61 4.66
C ASN A 112 -9.45 3.19 4.49
N ALA A 113 -9.72 1.99 3.97
CA ALA A 113 -11.08 1.49 3.78
C ALA A 113 -11.76 0.96 5.07
N SER A 114 -11.00 0.50 6.07
CA SER A 114 -11.59 -0.06 7.30
C SER A 114 -12.33 1.01 8.13
N PRO A 115 -13.58 0.79 8.57
CA PRO A 115 -14.29 1.74 9.43
C PRO A 115 -13.67 1.89 10.83
N ASN A 116 -12.94 0.87 11.30
CA ASN A 116 -12.39 0.87 12.66
C ASN A 116 -11.04 1.57 12.77
N ILE A 117 -10.39 1.84 11.63
CA ILE A 117 -9.16 2.62 11.57
C ILE A 117 -9.49 4.11 11.48
N SER A 118 -9.00 4.92 12.41
CA SER A 118 -9.20 6.36 12.45
C SER A 118 -8.16 7.14 11.67
N SER A 119 -6.92 6.65 11.65
CA SER A 119 -5.76 7.30 11.04
C SER A 119 -4.62 6.31 10.79
N ILE A 120 -3.60 6.76 10.06
CA ILE A 120 -2.46 5.94 9.65
C ILE A 120 -1.16 6.59 10.13
N LEU A 121 -0.29 5.80 10.72
CA LEU A 121 1.05 6.19 11.12
C LEU A 121 2.07 5.36 10.33
N LEU A 122 2.92 6.03 9.54
CA LEU A 122 4.02 5.39 8.84
C LEU A 122 5.29 5.50 9.69
N LYS A 123 5.84 4.37 10.13
CA LYS A 123 7.16 4.32 10.77
C LYS A 123 8.22 3.95 9.73
N ILE A 124 9.13 4.86 9.44
CA ILE A 124 10.08 4.72 8.33
C ILE A 124 11.51 4.68 8.87
N ASP A 125 12.22 3.61 8.53
CA ASP A 125 13.67 3.51 8.65
C ASP A 125 14.21 2.86 7.37
N SER A 126 14.44 3.68 6.34
CA SER A 126 14.75 3.17 5.01
C SER A 126 15.72 4.08 4.24
N PRO A 127 16.74 3.49 3.58
CA PRO A 127 17.60 4.20 2.64
C PRO A 127 16.89 4.58 1.34
N GLY A 128 15.64 4.18 1.15
CA GLY A 128 14.96 4.19 -0.13
C GLY A 128 15.09 2.84 -0.85
N GLY A 129 15.10 2.85 -2.17
CA GLY A 129 15.13 1.64 -2.97
C GLY A 129 14.82 1.87 -4.46
N GLN A 130 13.96 1.05 -5.06
CA GLN A 130 13.69 1.07 -6.49
C GLN A 130 12.76 2.21 -6.89
N VAL A 131 12.99 2.83 -8.05
CA VAL A 131 12.05 3.83 -8.62
C VAL A 131 10.66 3.22 -8.82
N ASP A 132 10.59 2.03 -9.41
CA ASP A 132 9.33 1.36 -9.72
C ASP A 132 8.54 1.04 -8.45
N GLY A 133 7.27 1.43 -8.42
CA GLY A 133 6.37 1.24 -7.28
C GLY A 133 6.43 2.33 -6.21
N THR A 134 7.48 3.16 -6.19
CA THR A 134 7.59 4.30 -5.26
C THR A 134 6.43 5.28 -5.43
N ALA A 135 6.12 5.69 -6.66
CA ALA A 135 5.00 6.58 -6.95
C ALA A 135 3.65 5.94 -6.57
N THR A 136 3.44 4.66 -6.88
CA THR A 136 2.21 3.93 -6.52
C THR A 136 1.95 3.92 -5.01
N LEU A 137 2.99 3.73 -4.19
CA LEU A 137 2.87 3.80 -2.75
C LEU A 137 2.62 5.24 -2.25
N ALA A 138 3.33 6.21 -2.80
CA ALA A 138 3.11 7.63 -2.48
C ALA A 138 1.68 8.07 -2.81
N ASP A 139 1.12 7.63 -3.94
CA ASP A 139 -0.26 7.93 -4.36
C ASP A 139 -1.28 7.31 -3.41
N ALA A 140 -1.05 6.08 -2.92
CA ALA A 140 -1.93 5.43 -1.95
C ALA A 140 -1.97 6.22 -0.62
N ILE A 141 -0.83 6.76 -0.19
CA ILE A 141 -0.74 7.64 1.00
C ILE A 141 -1.47 8.96 0.73
N LYS A 142 -1.15 9.61 -0.38
CA LYS A 142 -1.67 10.93 -0.73
C LYS A 142 -3.19 10.95 -0.89
N ASN A 143 -3.74 9.87 -1.42
CA ASN A 143 -5.18 9.72 -1.65
C ASN A 143 -5.94 9.13 -0.45
N ALA A 144 -5.26 8.87 0.67
CA ALA A 144 -5.93 8.44 1.89
C ALA A 144 -6.89 9.54 2.37
N SER A 145 -8.12 9.17 2.69
CA SER A 145 -9.13 10.09 3.24
C SER A 145 -8.95 10.35 4.74
N LYS A 146 -8.11 9.55 5.39
CA LYS A 146 -7.81 9.63 6.83
C LYS A 146 -6.47 10.30 7.04
N PRO A 147 -6.24 10.95 8.21
CA PRO A 147 -4.96 11.57 8.51
C PRO A 147 -3.82 10.55 8.43
N VAL A 148 -2.71 10.95 7.81
CA VAL A 148 -1.49 10.15 7.72
C VAL A 148 -0.30 10.97 8.23
N ILE A 149 0.40 10.46 9.24
CA ILE A 149 1.68 11.03 9.69
C ILE A 149 2.80 10.03 9.42
N ALA A 150 3.94 10.51 8.95
CA ALA A 150 5.16 9.73 8.86
C ALA A 150 6.14 10.09 9.99
N VAL A 151 6.84 9.10 10.51
CA VAL A 151 7.92 9.29 11.48
C VAL A 151 9.19 8.57 11.03
N ILE A 152 10.34 9.19 11.29
CA ILE A 152 11.65 8.53 11.16
C ILE A 152 11.89 7.74 12.44
N ASP A 153 12.03 6.42 12.34
CA ASP A 153 12.11 5.50 13.48
C ASP A 153 13.56 5.17 13.84
N ASP A 154 14.26 6.11 14.48
CA ASP A 154 15.66 5.95 14.91
C ASP A 154 16.60 5.48 13.78
N GLY A 155 16.72 6.31 12.75
CA GLY A 155 17.37 5.91 11.51
C GLY A 155 17.24 6.94 10.40
N MET A 156 16.65 6.56 9.28
CA MET A 156 16.59 7.43 8.10
C MET A 156 15.30 7.36 7.29
N MET A 157 14.97 8.48 6.65
CA MET A 157 13.99 8.59 5.57
C MET A 157 14.69 9.16 4.34
N ALA A 158 15.42 8.29 3.62
CA ALA A 158 16.25 8.68 2.50
C ALA A 158 15.63 8.28 1.15
N SER A 159 15.86 9.11 0.13
CA SER A 159 15.60 8.81 -1.27
C SER A 159 14.17 8.34 -1.53
N ALA A 160 13.89 7.14 -2.07
CA ALA A 160 12.50 6.68 -2.28
C ALA A 160 11.65 6.78 -1.00
N ALA A 161 12.23 6.55 0.18
CA ALA A 161 11.52 6.67 1.44
C ALA A 161 11.09 8.12 1.71
N MET A 162 11.88 9.10 1.28
CA MET A 162 11.54 10.52 1.34
C MET A 162 10.47 10.90 0.32
N TRP A 163 10.48 10.30 -0.88
CA TRP A 163 9.37 10.42 -1.83
C TRP A 163 8.07 9.93 -1.17
N ILE A 164 8.08 8.71 -0.64
CA ILE A 164 6.92 8.07 0.00
C ILE A 164 6.46 8.85 1.24
N GLY A 165 7.36 9.14 2.17
CA GLY A 165 7.05 9.85 3.41
C GLY A 165 6.57 11.28 3.17
N SER A 166 7.01 11.94 2.08
CA SER A 166 6.50 13.26 1.72
C SER A 166 5.00 13.28 1.43
N ALA A 167 4.40 12.16 1.04
CA ALA A 167 2.98 12.09 0.75
C ALA A 167 2.10 12.18 2.00
N ALA A 168 2.66 11.99 3.21
CA ALA A 168 1.96 12.15 4.47
C ALA A 168 1.64 13.63 4.78
N ASP A 169 0.65 13.86 5.64
CA ASP A 169 0.24 15.22 6.05
C ASP A 169 1.36 15.95 6.82
N GLU A 170 2.01 15.20 7.72
CA GLU A 170 3.11 15.67 8.56
C GLU A 170 4.21 14.60 8.69
N ILE A 171 5.45 15.04 8.91
CA ILE A 171 6.64 14.21 8.98
C ILE A 171 7.48 14.62 10.19
N TYR A 172 7.78 13.67 11.08
CA TYR A 172 8.58 13.93 12.27
C TYR A 172 9.80 13.01 12.37
N ALA A 173 10.91 13.54 12.88
CA ALA A 173 11.98 12.70 13.40
C ALA A 173 11.67 12.27 14.84
N MET A 174 12.01 11.05 15.23
CA MET A 174 11.87 10.60 16.63
C MET A 174 13.13 10.96 17.45
N GLN A 175 14.28 11.02 16.80
CA GLN A 175 15.57 11.35 17.41
C GLN A 175 16.26 12.50 16.67
N LYS A 176 17.15 13.21 17.37
CA LYS A 176 17.95 14.28 16.76
C LYS A 176 18.98 13.77 15.74
N THR A 177 19.38 12.51 15.90
CA THR A 177 20.33 11.81 15.03
C THR A 177 19.68 11.27 13.76
N ASP A 178 18.35 11.28 13.68
CA ASP A 178 17.62 10.86 12.49
C ASP A 178 17.98 11.71 11.30
N THR A 179 17.89 11.11 10.11
CA THR A 179 18.25 11.78 8.86
C THR A 179 17.17 11.66 7.80
N ALA A 180 17.03 12.71 6.99
CA ALA A 180 16.12 12.76 5.86
C ALA A 180 16.80 13.41 4.65
N GLY A 181 16.36 13.06 3.43
CA GLY A 181 16.91 13.64 2.21
C GLY A 181 17.25 12.59 1.17
N SER A 182 18.45 12.68 0.58
CA SER A 182 18.89 11.84 -0.55
C SER A 182 17.93 11.93 -1.75
N ILE A 183 17.44 13.15 -2.03
CA ILE A 183 16.57 13.40 -3.19
C ILE A 183 17.44 13.41 -4.45
N GLY A 184 17.49 12.26 -5.11
CA GLY A 184 18.31 12.02 -6.29
C GLY A 184 18.07 10.60 -6.83
N VAL A 185 18.60 10.33 -8.02
CA VAL A 185 18.43 9.06 -8.74
C VAL A 185 19.76 8.63 -9.33
N TYR A 186 20.05 7.34 -9.33
CA TYR A 186 21.17 6.79 -10.07
C TYR A 186 20.85 5.40 -10.63
N THR A 187 21.74 4.91 -11.50
CA THR A 187 21.72 3.53 -11.97
C THR A 187 23.13 3.01 -12.10
N THR A 188 23.30 1.70 -11.97
CA THR A 188 24.57 1.00 -12.16
C THR A 188 24.44 0.05 -13.34
N LEU A 189 25.45 0.04 -14.22
CA LEU A 189 25.56 -0.92 -15.33
C LEU A 189 26.81 -1.76 -15.13
N ALA A 190 26.65 -3.08 -15.06
CA ALA A 190 27.77 -4.01 -14.91
C ALA A 190 28.23 -4.52 -16.28
N ASP A 191 29.50 -4.29 -16.61
CA ASP A 191 30.13 -4.84 -17.81
C ASP A 191 30.89 -6.14 -17.49
N PHE A 192 30.37 -7.26 -17.99
CA PHE A 192 30.96 -8.58 -17.78
C PHE A 192 31.82 -9.05 -18.96
N THR A 193 32.03 -8.24 -19.99
CA THR A 193 32.71 -8.64 -21.24
C THR A 193 34.09 -9.25 -20.95
N LYS A 194 34.92 -8.56 -20.16
CA LYS A 194 36.26 -9.05 -19.77
C LYS A 194 36.22 -10.36 -18.95
N SER A 195 35.19 -10.54 -18.11
CA SER A 195 35.02 -11.76 -17.32
C SER A 195 34.66 -12.96 -18.20
N TYR A 196 33.83 -12.75 -19.23
CA TYR A 196 33.50 -13.79 -20.19
C TYR A 196 34.70 -14.15 -21.07
N GLU A 197 35.42 -13.15 -21.59
CA GLU A 197 36.64 -13.35 -22.38
C GLU A 197 37.69 -14.15 -21.62
N ALA A 198 37.94 -13.81 -20.34
CA ALA A 198 38.88 -14.54 -19.49
C ALA A 198 38.49 -16.02 -19.27
N ARG A 199 37.21 -16.35 -19.39
CA ARG A 199 36.68 -17.72 -19.32
C ARG A 199 36.58 -18.41 -20.69
N GLY A 200 37.05 -17.76 -21.76
CA GLY A 200 36.94 -18.28 -23.13
C GLY A 200 35.52 -18.24 -23.70
N ILE A 201 34.63 -17.43 -23.11
CA ILE A 201 33.24 -17.27 -23.56
C ILE A 201 33.16 -16.02 -24.45
N VAL A 202 32.67 -16.19 -25.67
CA VAL A 202 32.38 -15.09 -26.61
C VAL A 202 30.87 -14.96 -26.77
N LEU A 203 30.33 -13.77 -26.49
CA LEU A 203 28.92 -13.48 -26.67
C LEU A 203 28.68 -12.90 -28.06
N HIS A 204 27.80 -13.55 -28.84
CA HIS A 204 27.31 -13.04 -30.12
C HIS A 204 25.90 -12.47 -29.94
N GLU A 205 25.79 -11.15 -29.90
CA GLU A 205 24.50 -10.45 -29.80
C GLU A 205 23.98 -10.09 -31.20
N ILE A 206 22.91 -10.74 -31.65
CA ILE A 206 22.31 -10.53 -32.96
C ILE A 206 20.92 -9.93 -32.76
N TYR A 207 20.69 -8.76 -33.34
CA TYR A 207 19.41 -8.06 -33.31
C TYR A 207 18.71 -8.16 -34.66
N SER A 208 17.39 -8.19 -34.65
CA SER A 208 16.62 -8.08 -35.88
C SER A 208 16.74 -6.66 -36.43
N ASP A 209 16.85 -6.53 -37.75
CA ASP A 209 16.77 -5.24 -38.45
C ASP A 209 15.47 -4.47 -38.16
N ARG A 210 14.41 -5.19 -37.72
CA ARG A 210 13.12 -4.61 -37.30
C ARG A 210 13.10 -4.12 -35.86
N SER A 211 14.21 -4.21 -35.12
CA SER A 211 14.30 -3.82 -33.71
C SER A 211 15.62 -3.11 -33.38
N PRO A 212 16.00 -2.06 -34.14
CA PRO A 212 17.29 -1.38 -33.98
C PRO A 212 17.47 -0.78 -32.57
N ASP A 213 16.37 -0.34 -31.96
CA ASP A 213 16.39 0.37 -30.68
C ASP A 213 16.37 -0.55 -29.45
N LYS A 214 16.16 -1.86 -29.64
CA LYS A 214 16.04 -2.81 -28.52
C LYS A 214 17.30 -2.79 -27.66
N ASN A 215 17.21 -2.37 -26.40
CA ASN A 215 18.32 -2.21 -25.45
C ASN A 215 19.45 -1.27 -25.95
N LYS A 216 19.18 -0.40 -26.92
CA LYS A 216 20.21 0.43 -27.55
C LYS A 216 20.94 1.32 -26.54
N ASP A 217 20.22 1.95 -25.63
CA ASP A 217 20.81 2.87 -24.66
C ASP A 217 21.76 2.15 -23.69
N HIS A 218 21.38 0.94 -23.26
CA HIS A 218 22.26 0.07 -22.47
C HIS A 218 23.52 -0.33 -23.25
N ARG A 219 23.39 -0.75 -24.51
CA ARG A 219 24.53 -1.12 -25.35
C ARG A 219 25.48 0.06 -25.58
N ASP A 220 24.92 1.25 -25.79
CA ASP A 220 25.68 2.47 -26.02
C ASP A 220 26.39 2.91 -24.73
N ALA A 221 25.72 2.80 -23.57
CA ALA A 221 26.31 3.08 -22.27
C ALA A 221 27.49 2.15 -21.93
N LEU A 222 27.40 0.85 -22.25
CA LEU A 222 28.54 -0.08 -22.12
C LEU A 222 29.74 0.32 -23.01
N LYS A 223 29.51 1.10 -24.07
CA LYS A 223 30.55 1.67 -24.94
C LYS A 223 30.98 3.08 -24.52
N GLY A 224 30.58 3.54 -23.33
CA GLY A 224 30.92 4.86 -22.79
C GLY A 224 30.02 6.01 -23.27
N LYS A 225 28.89 5.73 -23.95
CA LYS A 225 27.93 6.74 -24.41
C LYS A 225 26.73 6.80 -23.47
N TYR A 226 26.81 7.64 -22.45
CA TYR A 226 25.83 7.65 -21.34
C TYR A 226 24.64 8.60 -21.52
N GLU A 227 24.62 9.45 -22.56
CA GLU A 227 23.64 10.55 -22.65
C GLU A 227 22.18 10.08 -22.60
N ALA A 228 21.81 9.04 -23.35
CA ALA A 228 20.44 8.50 -23.28
C ALA A 228 20.06 7.97 -21.88
N VAL A 229 21.02 7.36 -21.17
CA VAL A 229 20.80 6.91 -19.78
C VAL A 229 20.68 8.09 -18.83
N LYS A 230 21.46 9.16 -19.03
CA LYS A 230 21.34 10.39 -18.24
C LYS A 230 20.01 11.08 -18.46
N ASP A 231 19.53 11.18 -19.70
CA ASP A 231 18.24 11.80 -20.02
C ASP A 231 17.09 11.08 -19.30
N ASP A 232 17.14 9.75 -19.29
CA ASP A 232 16.18 8.90 -18.59
C ASP A 232 16.25 9.06 -17.06
N LEU A 233 17.45 9.18 -16.48
CA LEU A 233 17.62 9.49 -15.06
C LEU A 233 17.14 10.91 -14.71
N ASN A 234 17.43 11.90 -15.56
CA ASN A 234 17.01 13.28 -15.39
C ASN A 234 15.48 13.39 -15.37
N PHE A 235 14.80 12.68 -16.27
CA PHE A 235 13.34 12.62 -16.26
C PHE A 235 12.80 12.14 -14.90
N ILE A 236 13.38 11.08 -14.32
CA ILE A 236 12.94 10.55 -13.02
C ILE A 236 13.29 11.53 -11.89
N ALA A 237 14.47 12.14 -11.93
CA ALA A 237 14.87 13.15 -10.95
C ALA A 237 13.90 14.34 -10.95
N ASP A 238 13.48 14.80 -12.13
CA ASP A 238 12.50 15.88 -12.28
C ASP A 238 11.15 15.49 -11.66
N GLN A 239 10.68 14.25 -11.85
CA GLN A 239 9.46 13.76 -11.20
C GLN A 239 9.61 13.75 -9.68
N PHE A 240 10.73 13.24 -9.16
CA PHE A 240 10.99 13.20 -7.72
C PHE A 240 10.99 14.61 -7.12
N ILE A 241 11.72 15.54 -7.74
CA ILE A 241 11.78 16.94 -7.31
C ILE A 241 10.39 17.58 -7.36
N SER A 242 9.61 17.31 -8.41
CA SER A 242 8.25 17.82 -8.55
C SER A 242 7.36 17.36 -7.40
N VAL A 243 7.36 16.07 -7.07
CA VAL A 243 6.56 15.52 -5.98
C VAL A 243 6.97 16.11 -4.63
N ILE A 244 8.27 16.23 -4.34
CA ILE A 244 8.72 16.86 -3.09
C ILE A 244 8.28 18.32 -3.02
N LYS A 245 8.39 19.08 -4.11
CA LYS A 245 7.95 20.48 -4.17
C LYS A 245 6.45 20.62 -3.94
N GLU A 246 5.65 19.72 -4.51
CA GLU A 246 4.20 19.69 -4.33
C GLU A 246 3.83 19.34 -2.89
N ASN A 247 4.35 18.23 -2.37
CA ASN A 247 4.02 17.71 -1.06
C ASN A 247 4.52 18.59 0.09
N ARG A 248 5.67 19.25 -0.10
CA ARG A 248 6.27 20.17 0.88
C ARG A 248 6.07 21.64 0.48
N SER A 249 5.04 21.91 -0.33
CA SER A 249 4.69 23.28 -0.76
C SER A 249 4.48 24.19 0.45
N GLY A 250 5.08 25.39 0.40
CA GLY A 250 5.06 26.35 1.50
C GLY A 250 5.94 25.98 2.71
N LYS A 251 6.49 24.76 2.79
CA LYS A 251 7.39 24.32 3.86
C LYS A 251 8.87 24.39 3.45
N LEU A 252 9.19 24.16 2.17
CA LEU A 252 10.57 24.17 1.67
C LEU A 252 11.23 25.55 1.77
N ASN A 253 12.43 25.60 2.32
CA ASN A 253 13.26 26.79 2.45
C ASN A 253 14.51 26.69 1.56
N LEU A 254 14.31 26.91 0.26
CA LEU A 254 15.39 26.85 -0.74
C LEU A 254 16.45 27.95 -0.60
N LYS A 255 16.24 28.93 0.31
CA LYS A 255 17.26 29.93 0.66
C LYS A 255 18.29 29.39 1.64
N HIS A 256 17.93 28.38 2.45
CA HIS A 256 18.83 27.75 3.41
C HIS A 256 19.75 26.74 2.72
N ASP A 257 19.18 25.80 1.96
CA ASP A 257 19.93 24.86 1.13
C ASP A 257 19.05 24.32 0.00
N ASN A 258 19.67 23.78 -1.05
CA ASN A 258 18.98 23.08 -2.13
C ASN A 258 18.96 21.55 -1.84
N PRO A 259 17.83 20.96 -1.40
CA PRO A 259 17.80 19.54 -1.04
C PRO A 259 17.82 18.59 -2.25
N PHE A 260 17.72 19.10 -3.48
CA PHE A 260 17.57 18.32 -4.70
C PHE A 260 18.89 17.84 -5.32
N THR A 261 19.93 17.70 -4.49
CA THR A 261 21.29 17.33 -4.94
C THR A 261 21.71 15.93 -4.48
N GLY A 262 20.79 15.12 -3.95
CA GLY A 262 21.10 13.81 -3.35
C GLY A 262 21.72 13.89 -1.95
N LYS A 263 21.72 15.06 -1.30
CA LYS A 263 22.32 15.25 0.03
C LYS A 263 21.41 14.74 1.16
N MET A 264 22.02 14.19 2.21
CA MET A 264 21.36 13.84 3.47
C MET A 264 21.41 14.98 4.49
N TYR A 265 20.36 15.10 5.31
CA TYR A 265 20.22 16.11 6.36
C TYR A 265 19.87 15.46 7.68
N VAL A 266 20.61 15.79 8.74
CA VAL A 266 20.20 15.47 10.12
C VAL A 266 18.93 16.22 10.49
N ALA A 267 18.13 15.72 11.44
CA ALA A 267 16.79 16.20 11.75
C ALA A 267 16.70 17.73 11.91
N GLU A 268 17.60 18.34 12.67
CA GLU A 268 17.60 19.80 12.87
C GLU A 268 17.82 20.59 11.57
N GLU A 269 18.63 20.07 10.64
CA GLU A 269 18.82 20.69 9.31
C GLU A 269 17.69 20.36 8.35
N ALA A 270 17.14 19.14 8.40
CA ALA A 270 15.99 18.75 7.60
C ALA A 270 14.77 19.63 7.89
N ILE A 271 14.59 20.06 9.15
CA ILE A 271 13.58 21.04 9.55
C ILE A 271 13.86 22.41 8.91
N LYS A 272 15.11 22.91 9.00
CA LYS A 272 15.49 24.22 8.43
C LYS A 272 15.30 24.30 6.92
N VAL A 273 15.53 23.18 6.22
CA VAL A 273 15.31 23.04 4.77
C VAL A 273 13.82 22.82 4.44
N GLY A 274 13.02 22.35 5.40
CA GLY A 274 11.58 22.09 5.24
C GLY A 274 11.23 20.68 4.76
N LEU A 275 12.18 19.74 4.82
CA LEU A 275 11.95 18.33 4.45
C LEU A 275 11.07 17.60 5.47
N ILE A 276 11.20 17.93 6.75
CA ILE A 276 10.37 17.40 7.84
C ILE A 276 9.79 18.56 8.68
N ASP A 277 8.77 18.26 9.47
CA ASP A 277 8.00 19.25 10.24
C ASP A 277 8.53 19.47 11.65
N GLY A 278 9.23 18.49 12.24
CA GLY A 278 9.79 18.64 13.58
C GLY A 278 10.45 17.37 14.12
N ILE A 279 10.78 17.42 15.41
CA ILE A 279 11.18 16.27 16.21
C ILE A 279 10.09 16.03 17.24
N SER A 280 9.57 14.80 17.33
CA SER A 280 8.44 14.48 18.21
C SER A 280 8.55 13.05 18.76
N THR A 281 7.91 12.80 19.90
CA THR A 281 7.76 11.43 20.41
C THR A 281 6.58 10.73 19.76
N ILE A 282 6.55 9.40 19.85
CA ILE A 282 5.46 8.59 19.32
C ILE A 282 4.12 8.95 19.97
N GLU A 283 4.11 9.27 21.27
CA GLU A 283 2.91 9.64 22.02
C GLU A 283 2.33 10.96 21.49
N ALA A 284 3.17 11.97 21.30
CA ALA A 284 2.75 13.26 20.76
C ALA A 284 2.27 13.14 19.31
N VAL A 285 2.84 12.24 18.51
CA VAL A 285 2.36 11.96 17.15
C VAL A 285 0.99 11.28 17.16
N VAL A 286 0.74 10.36 18.08
CA VAL A 286 -0.58 9.73 18.26
C VAL A 286 -1.62 10.77 18.65
N ASP A 287 -1.31 11.63 19.61
CA ASP A 287 -2.21 12.72 20.01
C ASP A 287 -2.50 13.66 18.82
N ARG A 288 -1.47 13.95 18.01
CA ARG A 288 -1.60 14.77 16.80
C ARG A 288 -2.51 14.14 15.74
N LEU A 289 -2.43 12.83 15.53
CA LEU A 289 -3.33 12.12 14.62
C LEU A 289 -4.80 12.22 15.06
N ASP A 290 -5.06 12.14 16.36
CA ASP A 290 -6.41 12.32 16.91
C ASP A 290 -6.92 13.76 16.73
N GLU A 291 -6.05 14.77 16.91
CA GLU A 291 -6.39 16.17 16.61
C GLU A 291 -6.77 16.37 15.14
N LEU A 292 -5.99 15.82 14.21
CA LEU A 292 -6.23 15.93 12.77
C LEU A 292 -7.56 15.27 12.38
N LYS A 293 -7.84 14.08 12.93
CA LYS A 293 -9.11 13.38 12.76
C LYS A 293 -10.28 14.26 13.24
N ASN A 294 -10.19 14.82 14.44
CA ASN A 294 -11.25 15.65 15.00
C ASN A 294 -11.49 16.93 14.18
N LYS A 295 -10.43 17.52 13.63
CA LYS A 295 -10.52 18.69 12.73
C LYS A 295 -11.22 18.35 11.40
N GLN A 296 -10.96 17.16 10.84
CA GLN A 296 -11.67 16.70 9.65
C GLN A 296 -13.16 16.50 9.95
N ILE A 297 -13.51 15.93 11.10
CA ILE A 297 -14.90 15.77 11.55
C ILE A 297 -15.56 17.14 11.75
N SER A 298 -14.92 18.09 12.44
CA SER A 298 -15.50 19.43 12.64
C SER A 298 -15.73 20.16 11.32
N ASN A 299 -14.75 20.12 10.39
CA ASN A 299 -14.89 20.75 9.07
C ASN A 299 -16.02 20.09 8.25
N SER A 300 -16.19 18.78 8.32
CA SER A 300 -17.31 18.08 7.67
C SER A 300 -18.67 18.47 8.26
N ASN A 301 -18.73 18.71 9.57
CA ASN A 301 -19.94 19.17 10.25
C ASN A 301 -20.23 20.66 10.00
N GLU A 302 -19.21 21.52 9.85
CA GLU A 302 -19.37 22.93 9.44
C GLU A 302 -19.85 23.05 7.99
N ASN A 303 -19.37 22.21 7.08
CA ASN A 303 -19.91 22.14 5.71
C ASN A 303 -21.37 21.63 5.66
N MET A 304 -21.80 20.84 6.65
CA MET A 304 -23.21 20.46 6.84
C MET A 304 -24.04 21.53 7.60
N SER A 305 -23.41 22.43 8.36
CA SER A 305 -24.06 23.54 9.07
C SER A 305 -24.66 24.59 8.12
N GLY A 306 -24.26 24.61 6.84
CA GLY A 306 -24.93 25.37 5.79
C GLY A 306 -26.33 24.86 5.44
N PHE A 307 -26.60 23.57 5.70
CA PHE A 307 -27.87 22.90 5.44
C PHE A 307 -28.54 22.50 6.76
N LYS A 308 -29.09 23.49 7.46
CA LYS A 308 -29.66 23.36 8.80
C LYS A 308 -30.83 22.39 8.85
N LYS A 309 -31.65 22.34 7.80
CA LYS A 309 -32.85 21.51 7.75
C LYS A 309 -32.51 20.07 7.38
N ILE A 310 -31.56 19.86 6.48
CA ILE A 310 -31.02 18.51 6.18
C ILE A 310 -30.33 17.92 7.41
N SER A 311 -29.53 18.74 8.11
CA SER A 311 -28.86 18.32 9.34
C SER A 311 -29.82 17.92 10.46
N ALA A 312 -31.00 18.56 10.54
CA ALA A 312 -32.04 18.21 11.51
C ALA A 312 -32.67 16.83 11.25
N LEU A 313 -32.66 16.35 10.01
CA LEU A 313 -33.22 15.05 9.63
C LEU A 313 -32.28 13.86 9.87
N LYS A 314 -30.97 14.11 10.05
CA LYS A 314 -29.92 13.07 10.12
C LYS A 314 -30.13 12.01 11.21
N ASN A 315 -30.82 12.36 12.30
CA ASN A 315 -31.02 11.49 13.46
C ASN A 315 -32.50 11.10 13.70
N ILE A 316 -33.39 11.45 12.76
CA ILE A 316 -34.82 11.11 12.86
C ILE A 316 -35.05 9.78 12.15
N LYS A 317 -35.77 8.86 12.79
CA LYS A 317 -36.12 7.58 12.15
C LYS A 317 -37.03 7.83 10.96
N ALA A 318 -36.90 6.99 9.95
CA ALA A 318 -37.59 7.17 8.70
C ALA A 318 -39.11 7.33 8.83
N GLU A 319 -39.71 6.57 9.76
CA GLU A 319 -41.16 6.59 10.01
C GLU A 319 -41.65 7.84 10.77
N GLN A 320 -40.73 8.68 11.23
CA GLN A 320 -41.00 9.87 12.05
C GLN A 320 -40.77 11.18 11.29
N VAL A 321 -40.28 11.10 10.05
CA VAL A 321 -40.05 12.27 9.20
C VAL A 321 -41.36 12.68 8.54
N LEU A 322 -41.82 13.91 8.81
CA LEU A 322 -43.01 14.46 8.17
C LEU A 322 -42.69 14.92 6.74
N GLU A 323 -43.67 14.82 5.85
CA GLU A 323 -43.54 15.21 4.44
C GLU A 323 -43.17 16.70 4.28
N GLU A 324 -43.67 17.55 5.17
CA GLU A 324 -43.32 18.97 5.25
C GLU A 324 -41.82 19.18 5.54
N GLN A 325 -41.22 18.39 6.44
CA GLN A 325 -39.79 18.51 6.78
C GLN A 325 -38.89 18.10 5.60
N LEU A 326 -39.33 17.13 4.79
CA LEU A 326 -38.65 16.75 3.55
C LEU A 326 -38.75 17.84 2.49
N GLN A 327 -39.91 18.48 2.35
CA GLN A 327 -40.09 19.60 1.43
C GLN A 327 -39.22 20.78 1.81
N GLU A 328 -39.12 21.10 3.11
CA GLU A 328 -38.28 22.18 3.60
C GLU A 328 -36.77 21.90 3.42
N ALA A 329 -36.34 20.65 3.59
CA ALA A 329 -34.97 20.22 3.35
C ALA A 329 -34.60 20.22 1.85
N ASN A 330 -35.55 19.82 0.98
CA ASN A 330 -35.39 19.90 -0.47
C ASN A 330 -35.36 21.35 -0.98
N ALA A 331 -36.13 22.26 -0.36
CA ALA A 331 -36.08 23.69 -0.69
C ALA A 331 -34.71 24.31 -0.35
N GLU A 332 -34.09 23.91 0.77
CA GLU A 332 -32.75 24.34 1.17
C GLU A 332 -31.67 23.91 0.16
N LEU A 333 -31.80 22.72 -0.44
CA LEU A 333 -30.93 22.25 -1.52
C LEU A 333 -31.11 23.02 -2.82
N GLN A 334 -32.35 23.41 -3.13
CA GLN A 334 -32.68 24.16 -4.35
C GLN A 334 -32.21 25.61 -4.28
N GLU A 335 -32.30 26.25 -3.11
CA GLU A 335 -31.79 27.62 -2.89
C GLU A 335 -30.26 27.71 -3.11
N GLU A 336 -29.52 26.64 -2.82
CA GLU A 336 -28.07 26.53 -3.01
C GLU A 336 -27.67 25.97 -4.40
N GLY A 337 -28.63 25.79 -5.32
CA GLY A 337 -28.37 25.39 -6.71
C GLY A 337 -27.99 23.92 -6.91
N ILE A 338 -28.22 23.05 -5.92
CA ILE A 338 -27.93 21.61 -5.97
C ILE A 338 -29.14 20.86 -6.52
N ASN A 339 -29.16 20.58 -7.83
CA ASN A 339 -30.21 19.80 -8.51
C ASN A 339 -29.92 18.28 -8.54
N ALA A 340 -29.52 17.70 -7.41
CA ALA A 340 -29.42 16.24 -7.26
C ALA A 340 -30.76 15.67 -6.78
N VAL A 341 -31.13 14.49 -7.30
CA VAL A 341 -32.44 13.82 -7.19
C VAL A 341 -33.12 14.04 -5.82
N LEU A 342 -34.28 14.70 -5.88
CA LEU A 342 -35.19 14.99 -4.77
C LEU A 342 -35.46 13.73 -3.93
N ILE A 343 -35.33 13.86 -2.60
CA ILE A 343 -35.86 12.87 -1.65
C ILE A 343 -37.38 12.89 -1.83
N SER A 344 -37.93 11.92 -2.57
CA SER A 344 -39.37 11.63 -2.52
C SER A 344 -39.63 10.67 -1.37
N ALA A 345 -40.81 10.79 -0.72
CA ALA A 345 -41.25 9.84 0.31
C ALA A 345 -41.14 8.38 -0.20
N THR A 346 -41.43 8.19 -1.50
CA THR A 346 -41.24 6.93 -2.24
C THR A 346 -39.78 6.45 -2.32
N ALA A 347 -38.82 7.32 -2.64
CA ALA A 347 -37.40 6.94 -2.73
C ALA A 347 -36.81 6.59 -1.35
N TYR A 348 -37.31 7.24 -0.30
CA TYR A 348 -36.89 7.00 1.08
C TYR A 348 -37.57 5.77 1.69
N GLU A 349 -38.84 5.51 1.36
CA GLU A 349 -39.54 4.25 1.68
C GLU A 349 -38.94 3.05 0.94
N GLU A 350 -38.50 3.21 -0.32
CA GLU A 350 -37.78 2.18 -1.07
C GLU A 350 -36.41 1.89 -0.45
N TYR A 351 -35.67 2.92 -0.03
CA TYR A 351 -34.40 2.76 0.68
C TYR A 351 -34.59 2.10 2.06
N SER A 352 -35.65 2.47 2.77
CA SER A 352 -36.05 1.87 4.06
C SER A 352 -36.49 0.41 3.91
N LYS A 353 -37.25 0.08 2.86
CA LYS A 353 -37.65 -1.29 2.54
C LYS A 353 -36.46 -2.14 2.10
N ALA A 354 -35.58 -1.61 1.25
CA ALA A 354 -34.34 -2.29 0.86
C ALA A 354 -33.41 -2.52 2.06
N GLY A 355 -33.36 -1.57 3.00
CA GLY A 355 -32.66 -1.72 4.28
C GLY A 355 -33.27 -2.82 5.15
N LYS A 356 -34.59 -2.84 5.35
CA LYS A 356 -35.29 -3.91 6.09
C LYS A 356 -35.15 -5.29 5.42
N GLU A 357 -35.28 -5.38 4.11
CA GLU A 357 -35.06 -6.64 3.37
C GLU A 357 -33.60 -7.10 3.48
N SER A 358 -32.63 -6.17 3.44
CA SER A 358 -31.21 -6.48 3.65
C SER A 358 -30.95 -6.96 5.07
N ASP A 359 -31.53 -6.32 6.08
CA ASP A 359 -31.37 -6.69 7.49
C ASP A 359 -32.03 -8.05 7.80
N ASP A 360 -33.22 -8.31 7.26
CA ASP A 360 -33.92 -9.60 7.39
C ASP A 360 -33.16 -10.72 6.67
N LYS A 361 -32.59 -10.44 5.49
CA LYS A 361 -31.77 -11.41 4.75
C LYS A 361 -30.43 -11.65 5.44
N THR A 362 -29.84 -10.63 6.04
CA THR A 362 -28.61 -10.74 6.86
C THR A 362 -28.88 -11.57 8.12
N LYS A 363 -30.04 -11.38 8.77
CA LYS A 363 -30.47 -12.17 9.91
C LYS A 363 -30.73 -13.64 9.53
N ASP A 364 -31.45 -13.91 8.45
CA ASP A 364 -31.68 -15.27 7.91
C ASP A 364 -30.36 -15.97 7.54
N LEU A 365 -29.43 -15.26 6.90
CA LEU A 365 -28.10 -15.79 6.58
C LEU A 365 -27.27 -16.05 7.84
N THR A 366 -27.37 -15.19 8.86
CA THR A 366 -26.67 -15.37 10.14
C THR A 366 -27.22 -16.56 10.92
N GLU A 367 -28.54 -16.76 10.91
CA GLU A 367 -29.20 -17.93 11.52
C GLU A 367 -28.86 -19.22 10.77
N LYS A 368 -28.83 -19.19 9.43
CA LYS A 368 -28.39 -20.32 8.59
C LYS A 368 -26.91 -20.65 8.79
N LEU A 369 -26.06 -19.64 8.91
CA LEU A 369 -24.64 -19.81 9.20
C LEU A 369 -24.42 -20.40 10.59
N ALA A 370 -25.17 -19.93 11.59
CA ALA A 370 -25.14 -20.51 12.93
C ALA A 370 -25.58 -21.99 12.94
N ALA A 371 -26.66 -22.32 12.21
CA ALA A 371 -27.12 -23.70 12.07
C ALA A 371 -26.11 -24.59 11.31
N ALA A 372 -25.49 -24.06 10.25
CA ALA A 372 -24.44 -24.76 9.51
C ALA A 372 -23.22 -25.05 10.39
N ASN A 373 -22.79 -24.07 11.19
CA ASN A 373 -21.66 -24.23 12.12
C ASN A 373 -21.94 -25.24 13.23
N VAL A 374 -23.18 -25.34 13.72
CA VAL A 374 -23.59 -26.40 14.64
C VAL A 374 -23.49 -27.78 13.96
N ARG A 375 -24.00 -27.90 12.73
CA ARG A 375 -23.97 -29.16 11.98
C ARG A 375 -22.56 -29.61 11.59
N ILE A 376 -21.66 -28.67 11.29
CA ILE A 376 -20.23 -28.95 11.07
C ILE A 376 -19.62 -29.55 12.33
N LYS A 377 -19.86 -28.94 13.52
CA LYS A 377 -19.39 -29.50 14.79
C LYS A 377 -19.97 -30.87 15.11
N GLU A 378 -21.21 -31.16 14.73
CA GLU A 378 -21.81 -32.49 14.89
C GLU A 378 -21.16 -33.53 13.96
N LEU A 379 -20.76 -33.14 12.75
CA LEU A 379 -20.06 -33.99 11.80
C LEU A 379 -18.60 -34.22 12.17
N GLU A 380 -17.92 -33.21 12.71
CA GLU A 380 -16.55 -33.33 13.24
C GLU A 380 -16.47 -34.26 14.45
N ASN A 381 -17.55 -34.39 15.23
CA ASN A 381 -17.63 -35.27 16.39
C ASN A 381 -18.16 -36.68 16.07
N LYS A 382 -18.46 -37.00 14.79
CA LYS A 382 -18.81 -38.37 14.39
C LYS A 382 -17.55 -39.18 14.12
N PRO A 383 -17.36 -40.36 14.75
CA PRO A 383 -16.27 -41.25 14.41
C PRO A 383 -16.45 -41.78 12.98
N ALA A 384 -15.36 -41.80 12.20
CA ALA A 384 -15.35 -42.28 10.82
C ALA A 384 -15.79 -43.74 10.73
N GLU A 385 -16.81 -44.03 9.92
CA GLU A 385 -17.15 -45.41 9.56
C GLU A 385 -16.09 -46.00 8.60
N PRO A 386 -15.72 -47.28 8.75
CA PRO A 386 -14.72 -47.90 7.90
C PRO A 386 -15.30 -48.13 6.50
N VAL A 387 -14.68 -47.50 5.49
CA VAL A 387 -15.00 -47.74 4.07
C VAL A 387 -14.48 -49.13 3.68
N GLY A 388 -15.38 -50.12 3.65
CA GLY A 388 -15.12 -51.44 3.11
C GLY A 388 -15.37 -51.48 1.59
N GLY A 389 -14.32 -51.73 0.81
CA GLY A 389 -14.43 -52.03 -0.62
C GLY A 389 -13.07 -52.11 -1.30
N THR A 390 -12.60 -53.32 -1.57
CA THR A 390 -11.35 -53.63 -2.28
C THR A 390 -11.40 -53.16 -3.76
N PRO A 391 -10.27 -52.69 -4.36
CA PRO A 391 -10.24 -52.33 -5.77
C PRO A 391 -10.22 -53.58 -6.66
N LYS A 392 -11.12 -53.64 -7.65
CA LYS A 392 -11.03 -54.60 -8.77
C LYS A 392 -10.32 -53.95 -9.95
N ASP A 393 -9.32 -54.66 -10.45
CA ASP A 393 -8.64 -54.43 -11.72
C ASP A 393 -9.63 -54.40 -12.90
N SER A 394 -9.53 -53.36 -13.74
CA SER A 394 -9.81 -53.50 -15.17
C SER A 394 -9.01 -52.48 -15.98
N LYS A 395 -8.06 -53.00 -16.76
CA LYS A 395 -7.39 -52.33 -17.87
C LYS A 395 -8.41 -52.07 -18.99
N SER A 396 -8.50 -50.83 -19.48
CA SER A 396 -8.94 -50.54 -20.85
C SER A 396 -8.34 -49.22 -21.33
N GLU A 397 -7.45 -49.36 -22.32
CA GLU A 397 -7.05 -48.45 -23.41
C GLU A 397 -7.37 -46.96 -23.31
N ILE A 398 -6.30 -46.15 -23.24
CA ILE A 398 -6.30 -44.72 -23.50
C ILE A 398 -6.45 -44.52 -25.02
N THR A 399 -7.60 -44.00 -25.43
CA THR A 399 -7.79 -43.37 -26.76
C THR A 399 -7.77 -41.85 -26.58
N THR A 400 -6.89 -41.19 -27.33
CA THR A 400 -6.80 -39.72 -27.41
C THR A 400 -7.99 -39.15 -28.19
N PRO A 401 -8.69 -38.10 -27.70
CA PRO A 401 -9.69 -37.41 -28.49
C PRO A 401 -9.06 -36.36 -29.42
N GLU A 402 -9.27 -36.55 -30.72
CA GLU A 402 -9.18 -35.51 -31.73
C GLU A 402 -10.46 -34.66 -31.66
N THR A 403 -10.41 -33.46 -31.05
CA THR A 403 -11.12 -32.22 -31.43
C THR A 403 -11.06 -31.20 -30.28
N LYS A 404 -10.93 -29.91 -30.66
CA LYS A 404 -11.08 -28.76 -29.76
C LYS A 404 -12.58 -28.62 -29.45
N ASP A 405 -13.05 -29.08 -28.28
CA ASP A 405 -14.24 -28.52 -27.62
C ASP A 405 -14.49 -29.02 -26.18
N ASP A 406 -13.72 -29.97 -25.62
CA ASP A 406 -13.90 -30.40 -24.23
C ASP A 406 -12.94 -29.70 -23.25
N PHE A 407 -13.27 -28.45 -22.89
CA PHE A 407 -12.89 -27.84 -21.61
C PHE A 407 -14.06 -26.97 -21.13
N VAL A 408 -15.12 -27.60 -20.64
CA VAL A 408 -16.14 -26.92 -19.84
C VAL A 408 -15.93 -27.36 -18.39
N THR A 409 -15.22 -26.54 -17.64
CA THR A 409 -15.15 -26.66 -16.18
C THR A 409 -16.48 -26.22 -15.56
N GLU A 410 -16.81 -26.79 -14.40
CA GLU A 410 -18.02 -26.62 -13.56
C GLU A 410 -18.49 -25.17 -13.28
N TYR A 411 -17.77 -24.15 -13.75
CA TYR A 411 -18.08 -22.73 -13.60
C TYR A 411 -19.03 -22.14 -14.67
N ASP A 412 -19.19 -22.79 -15.83
CA ASP A 412 -20.04 -22.24 -16.91
C ASP A 412 -21.54 -22.52 -16.76
N LEU A 413 -21.94 -23.43 -15.85
CA LEU A 413 -23.35 -23.68 -15.52
C LEU A 413 -23.92 -22.68 -14.51
N GLU A 414 -23.08 -21.96 -13.78
CA GLU A 414 -23.51 -20.95 -12.81
C GLU A 414 -23.78 -19.56 -13.44
N ILE A 415 -23.16 -19.27 -14.60
CA ILE A 415 -23.37 -18.00 -15.32
C ILE A 415 -24.65 -18.00 -16.17
N GLN A 416 -25.19 -19.16 -16.57
CA GLN A 416 -26.49 -19.23 -17.25
C GLN A 416 -27.70 -19.17 -16.30
N ALA A 417 -27.53 -19.41 -15.00
CA ALA A 417 -28.62 -19.30 -14.01
C ALA A 417 -28.89 -17.85 -13.55
N LEU A 418 -27.94 -16.93 -13.73
CA LEU A 418 -28.03 -15.54 -13.23
C LEU A 418 -28.47 -14.49 -14.28
N LYS A 419 -28.87 -14.90 -15.49
CA LYS A 419 -29.46 -14.01 -16.50
C LYS A 419 -30.95 -14.25 -16.76
N GLY A 420 -31.64 -14.90 -15.83
CA GLY A 420 -33.06 -15.22 -15.99
C GLY A 420 -33.82 -15.41 -14.68
N LYS A 421 -33.79 -14.40 -13.79
CA LYS A 421 -34.88 -13.99 -12.88
C LYS A 421 -34.44 -12.87 -11.96
#